data_AF-A0A089KW96-F1
#
_entry.id   AF-A0A089KW96-F1
#
_cell.length_a   1.000
_cell.length_b   1.000
_cell.length_c   1.000
_cell.angle_alpha   90.00
_cell.angle_beta   90.00
_cell.angle_gamma   90.00
#
_symmetry.space_group_name_H-M   'P 1'
#
loop_
_entity.id
_entity.type
_entity.pdbx_description
1 polymer ?
#
loop_
_entity_poly.entity_id
_entity_poly.type
_entity_poly.pdbx_seq_one_letter_code
_entity_poly.pdbx_strand_id
1 'polypeptide(L)'
;MPKLVCACGNYIHNLSAIPDDGFIIVHDIEYEDLIETENLRANLSAENPEEGTKEWEKLIGADAKIINITERIYECPVCNKLMWLKNDGKTYIYELKELLG
;
A
#
# COMPACT_ATOMS: atom_id res chain seq x y z
N MET A 1 2.98 11.33 11.67
CA MET A 1 3.37 10.06 11.03
C MET A 1 2.35 9.02 11.41
N PRO A 2 1.62 8.44 10.43
CA PRO A 2 0.64 7.41 10.72
C PRO A 2 1.34 6.16 11.29
N LYS A 3 0.67 5.45 12.20
CA LYS A 3 1.19 4.27 12.90
C LYS A 3 0.12 3.19 12.88
N LEU A 4 0.53 1.93 12.72
CA LEU A 4 -0.36 0.78 12.88
C LEU A 4 0.08 -0.04 14.09
N VAL A 5 -0.78 -0.10 15.11
CA VAL A 5 -0.53 -0.87 16.32
C VAL A 5 -1.02 -2.29 16.12
N CYS A 6 -0.17 -3.28 16.41
CA CYS A 6 -0.61 -4.67 16.38
C CYS A 6 -1.59 -4.97 17.52
N ALA A 7 -2.54 -5.88 17.31
CA ALA A 7 -3.47 -6.34 18.35
C ALA A 7 -2.79 -6.92 19.60
N CYS A 8 -1.53 -7.38 19.52
CA CYS A 8 -0.80 -7.82 20.71
C CYS A 8 -0.32 -6.67 21.60
N GLY A 9 -0.37 -5.42 21.12
CA GLY A 9 0.11 -4.22 21.83
C GLY A 9 1.64 -4.08 21.90
N ASN A 10 2.40 -5.10 21.52
CA ASN A 10 3.85 -5.15 21.70
C ASN A 10 4.65 -4.71 20.46
N TYR A 11 3.99 -4.32 19.37
CA TYR A 11 4.65 -3.85 18.14
C TYR A 11 3.84 -2.76 17.43
N ILE A 12 4.55 -1.79 16.86
CA ILE A 12 3.97 -0.66 16.12
C ILE A 12 4.70 -0.51 14.78
N HIS A 13 3.98 -0.63 13.67
CA HIS A 13 4.50 -0.35 12.33
C HIS A 13 4.54 1.16 12.09
N ASN A 14 5.62 1.63 11.47
CA ASN A 14 5.80 3.02 11.12
C ASN A 14 5.36 3.26 9.67
N LEU A 15 4.14 3.80 9.49
CA LEU A 15 3.50 3.91 8.19
C LEU A 15 4.05 5.06 7.30
N SER A 16 5.32 5.43 7.48
CA SER A 16 5.97 6.50 6.71
C SER A 16 6.48 5.98 5.37
N ALA A 17 6.37 6.79 4.32
CA ALA A 17 6.81 6.43 2.98
C ALA A 17 8.29 6.02 2.94
N ILE A 18 8.50 4.70 2.86
CA ILE A 18 9.72 3.97 2.54
C ILE A 18 10.89 4.12 3.55
N PRO A 19 11.51 2.99 3.97
CA PRO A 19 11.04 1.62 3.83
C PRO A 19 10.05 1.31 4.96
N ASP A 20 8.81 1.08 4.57
CA ASP A 20 7.71 0.67 5.44
C ASP A 20 7.57 -0.84 5.24
N ASP A 21 7.76 -1.65 6.29
CA ASP A 21 7.90 -3.12 6.24
C ASP A 21 6.60 -3.87 5.87
N GLY A 22 5.69 -3.23 5.11
CA GLY A 22 4.45 -3.82 4.62
C GLY A 22 4.59 -4.35 3.20
N PHE A 23 3.98 -5.51 2.93
CA PHE A 23 3.82 -6.03 1.58
C PHE A 23 2.70 -5.28 0.87
N ILE A 24 2.99 -4.74 -0.31
CA ILE A 24 1.96 -4.19 -1.20
C ILE A 24 1.19 -5.37 -1.81
N ILE A 25 -0.14 -5.28 -1.75
CA ILE A 25 -1.05 -6.26 -2.33
C ILE A 25 -1.90 -5.57 -3.38
N VAL A 26 -2.16 -6.29 -4.45
CA VAL A 26 -3.05 -5.92 -5.55
C VAL A 26 -3.89 -7.14 -5.89
N HIS A 27 -5.18 -6.96 -6.15
CA HIS A 27 -6.01 -8.05 -6.63
C HIS A 27 -5.63 -8.39 -8.08
N ASP A 28 -5.61 -9.68 -8.43
CA ASP A 28 -5.21 -10.13 -9.78
C ASP A 28 -5.99 -9.42 -10.89
N ILE A 29 -7.29 -9.17 -10.70
CA ILE A 29 -8.14 -8.48 -11.68
C ILE A 29 -7.72 -7.01 -11.90
N GLU A 30 -7.02 -6.41 -10.95
CA GLU A 30 -6.55 -5.02 -10.98
C GLU A 30 -5.06 -4.91 -11.35
N TYR A 31 -4.39 -6.05 -11.57
CA TYR A 31 -2.94 -6.07 -11.79
C TYR A 31 -2.53 -5.37 -13.09
N GLU A 32 -3.23 -5.63 -14.20
CA GLU A 32 -2.95 -4.95 -15.47
C GLU A 32 -3.16 -3.44 -15.34
N ASP A 33 -4.26 -3.04 -14.70
CA ASP A 33 -4.58 -1.65 -14.39
C ASP A 33 -3.50 -0.96 -13.54
N LEU A 34 -2.91 -1.66 -12.57
CA LEU A 34 -1.79 -1.16 -11.77
C LEU A 34 -0.57 -0.90 -12.64
N ILE A 35 -0.19 -1.85 -13.49
CA ILE A 35 0.99 -1.72 -14.35
C ILE A 35 0.84 -0.55 -15.34
N GLU A 36 -0.32 -0.42 -15.97
CA GLU A 36 -0.59 0.71 -16.87
C GLU A 36 -0.51 2.05 -16.14
N THR A 37 -1.07 2.12 -14.92
CA THR A 37 -1.08 3.34 -14.11
C THR A 37 0.33 3.71 -13.61
N GLU A 38 1.13 2.73 -13.18
CA GLU A 38 2.54 2.96 -12.79
C GLU A 38 3.39 3.43 -13.97
N ASN A 39 3.20 2.86 -15.16
CA ASN A 39 3.89 3.31 -16.37
C ASN A 39 3.52 4.76 -16.72
N LEU A 40 2.23 5.10 -16.66
CA LEU A 40 1.77 6.48 -16.85
C LEU A 40 2.39 7.43 -15.81
N ARG A 41 2.34 7.05 -14.52
CA ARG A 41 2.92 7.83 -13.43
C ARG A 41 4.41 8.06 -13.62
N ALA A 42 5.16 7.02 -13.97
CA ALA A 42 6.61 7.10 -14.19
C ALA A 42 6.96 8.04 -15.34
N ASN A 43 6.24 7.96 -16.46
CA ASN A 43 6.44 8.85 -17.61
C ASN A 43 6.15 10.31 -17.25
N LEU A 44 5.00 10.59 -16.63
CA LEU A 44 4.63 11.94 -16.20
C LEU A 44 5.60 12.49 -15.15
N SER A 45 5.99 11.68 -14.17
CA SER A 45 6.95 12.11 -13.14
C SER A 45 8.31 12.46 -13.73
N ALA A 46 8.73 11.80 -14.81
CA ALA A 46 9.99 12.11 -15.49
C ALA A 46 9.94 13.45 -16.24
N GLU A 47 8.75 13.87 -16.69
CA GLU A 47 8.53 15.18 -17.30
C GLU A 47 8.55 16.33 -16.28
N ASN A 48 8.36 16.01 -14.99
CA ASN A 48 8.30 16.97 -13.88
C ASN A 48 7.34 18.15 -14.15
N PRO A 49 6.04 17.86 -14.39
CA PRO A 49 5.07 18.86 -14.79
C PRO A 49 4.84 19.91 -13.70
N GLU A 50 4.63 21.16 -14.13
CA GLU A 50 4.30 22.25 -13.21
C GLU A 50 2.91 22.05 -12.58
N GLU A 51 2.78 22.47 -11.31
CA GLU A 51 1.53 22.40 -10.56
C GLU A 51 0.38 23.12 -11.29
N GLY A 52 -0.79 22.46 -11.37
CA GLY A 52 -1.97 22.99 -12.05
C GLY A 52 -2.00 22.80 -13.58
N THR A 53 -0.98 22.17 -14.17
CA THR A 53 -1.05 21.71 -15.57
C THR A 53 -1.90 20.44 -15.70
N LYS A 54 -2.35 20.13 -16.92
CA LYS A 54 -3.10 18.88 -17.18
C LYS A 54 -2.28 17.64 -16.89
N GLU A 55 -0.98 17.70 -17.15
CA GLU A 55 -0.02 16.63 -16.90
C GLU A 55 0.17 16.41 -15.40
N TRP A 56 0.21 17.50 -14.62
CA TRP A 56 0.21 17.43 -13.16
C TRP A 56 -1.08 16.82 -12.60
N GLU A 57 -2.25 17.23 -13.12
CA GLU A 57 -3.53 16.63 -12.72
C GLU A 57 -3.59 15.12 -13.02
N LYS A 58 -3.06 14.70 -14.18
CA LYS A 58 -2.95 13.27 -14.53
C LYS A 58 -1.99 12.53 -13.59
N LEU A 59 -0.89 13.15 -13.19
CA LEU A 59 0.07 12.55 -12.27
C LEU A 59 -0.59 12.30 -10.91
N ILE A 60 -1.27 13.30 -10.35
CA ILE A 60 -2.05 13.17 -9.10
C ILE A 60 -3.15 12.11 -9.25
N GLY A 61 -3.82 12.07 -10.40
CA GLY A 61 -4.82 11.04 -10.70
C GLY A 61 -4.24 9.62 -10.72
N ALA A 62 -3.05 9.44 -11.29
CA ALA A 62 -2.34 8.16 -11.30
C ALA A 62 -1.93 7.74 -9.88
N ASP A 63 -1.38 8.65 -9.08
CA ASP A 63 -1.08 8.41 -7.65
C ASP A 63 -2.33 7.96 -6.88
N ALA A 64 -3.44 8.67 -7.05
CA ALA A 64 -4.70 8.33 -6.40
C ALA A 64 -5.23 6.95 -6.84
N LYS A 65 -5.09 6.61 -8.12
CA LYS A 65 -5.50 5.31 -8.64
C LYS A 65 -4.64 4.19 -8.05
N ILE A 66 -3.32 4.35 -7.98
CA ILE A 66 -2.42 3.36 -7.33
C ILE A 66 -2.79 3.17 -5.86
N ILE A 67 -3.07 4.24 -5.12
CA ILE A 67 -3.50 4.15 -3.72
C ILE A 67 -4.82 3.38 -3.58
N ASN A 68 -5.73 3.52 -4.53
CA ASN A 68 -7.04 2.85 -4.49
C ASN A 68 -7.00 1.38 -4.90
N ILE A 69 -6.07 0.96 -5.75
CA ILE A 69 -5.96 -0.45 -6.19
C ILE A 69 -4.96 -1.27 -5.35
N THR A 70 -4.18 -0.59 -4.51
CA THR A 70 -3.20 -1.25 -3.64
C THR A 70 -3.66 -1.27 -2.19
N GLU A 71 -3.34 -2.36 -1.52
CA GLU A 71 -3.55 -2.56 -0.09
C GLU A 71 -2.21 -2.97 0.54
N ARG A 72 -2.16 -3.05 1.89
CA ARG A 72 -0.93 -3.43 2.59
C ARG A 72 -1.17 -4.53 3.60
N ILE A 73 -0.29 -5.54 3.61
CA ILE A 73 -0.21 -6.51 4.69
C ILE A 73 1.07 -6.29 5.49
N TYR A 74 0.92 -6.29 6.81
CA TYR A 74 2.01 -6.21 7.76
C TYR A 74 2.05 -7.49 8.60
N GLU A 75 3.25 -8.01 8.83
CA GLU A 75 3.47 -9.11 9.77
C GLU A 75 4.03 -8.57 11.09
N CYS A 76 3.40 -8.93 12.22
CA CYS A 76 3.95 -8.60 13.52
C CYS A 76 5.05 -9.59 13.91
N PRO A 77 6.32 -9.15 14.07
CA PRO A 77 7.44 -10.05 14.40
C PRO A 77 7.39 -10.61 15.83
N VAL A 78 6.46 -10.13 16.67
CA VAL A 78 6.33 -10.56 18.08
C VAL A 78 5.29 -11.67 18.25
N CYS A 79 4.22 -11.64 17.43
CA CYS A 79 3.08 -12.55 17.62
C CYS A 79 2.59 -13.20 16.32
N ASN A 80 3.29 -12.97 15.20
CA ASN A 80 3.04 -13.53 13.87
C ASN A 80 1.61 -13.32 13.35
N LYS A 81 0.94 -12.27 13.83
CA LYS A 81 -0.35 -11.83 13.30
C LYS A 81 -0.12 -11.05 12.02
N LEU A 82 -0.94 -11.33 11.02
CA LEU A 82 -1.03 -10.51 9.80
C LEU A 82 -2.09 -9.43 10.00
N MET A 83 -1.72 -8.20 9.67
CA MET A 83 -2.61 -7.05 9.67
C MET A 83 -2.78 -6.56 8.24
N TRP A 84 -3.98 -6.72 7.70
CA TRP A 84 -4.33 -6.29 6.36
C TRP A 84 -5.01 -4.93 6.41
N LEU A 85 -4.26 -3.90 6.04
CA LEU A 85 -4.76 -2.54 5.87
C LEU A 85 -5.35 -2.38 4.47
N LYS A 86 -6.66 -2.18 4.43
CA LYS A 86 -7.43 -1.88 3.22
C LYS A 86 -7.25 -0.44 2.79
N ASN A 87 -7.49 -0.19 1.50
CA ASN A 87 -7.49 1.16 0.91
C ASN A 87 -8.50 2.11 1.59
N ASP A 88 -9.60 1.58 2.15
CA ASP A 88 -10.61 2.34 2.91
C ASP A 88 -10.20 2.65 4.36
N GLY A 89 -8.99 2.26 4.76
CA GLY A 89 -8.43 2.47 6.10
C GLY A 89 -8.83 1.42 7.14
N LYS A 90 -9.68 0.44 6.80
CA LYS A 90 -9.97 -0.67 7.71
C LYS A 90 -8.78 -1.61 7.83
N THR A 91 -8.59 -2.16 9.03
CA THR A 91 -7.58 -3.18 9.27
C THR A 91 -8.24 -4.49 9.69
N TYR A 92 -7.89 -5.58 9.01
CA TYR A 92 -8.28 -6.94 9.37
C TYR A 92 -7.08 -7.67 9.97
N ILE A 93 -7.32 -8.51 10.99
CA ILE A 93 -6.25 -9.18 11.73
C ILE A 93 -6.45 -10.69 11.61
N TYR A 94 -5.40 -11.38 11.17
CA TYR A 94 -5.39 -12.82 10.96
C TYR A 94 -4.29 -13.46 11.82
N GLU A 95 -4.58 -14.67 12.30
CA GLU A 95 -3.59 -15.51 12.95
C GLU A 95 -3.05 -16.52 11.94
N LEU A 96 -1.74 -16.51 11.72
CA LEU A 96 -1.09 -17.57 10.99
C LEU A 96 -1.12 -18.84 11.84
N LYS A 97 -1.88 -19.83 11.40
CA LYS A 97 -1.80 -21.18 11.96
C LYS A 97 -0.70 -21.91 11.20
N GLU A 98 0.23 -22.50 11.94
CA GLU A 98 1.16 -23.46 11.35
C GLU A 98 0.36 -24.57 10.67
N LEU A 99 0.53 -24.73 9.37
CA LEU A 99 0.10 -25.95 8.69
C LEU A 99 1.08 -27.03 9.16
N LEU A 100 0.68 -27.80 10.18
CA LEU A 100 1.37 -29.03 10.57
C LEU A 100 1.44 -29.92 9.32
N GLY A 101 2.63 -30.01 8.74
CA GLY A 101 2.97 -30.98 7.69
C GLY A 101 3.16 -32.38 8.25
#